data_AF-A0A846A566-F1
#
_entry.id   AF-A0A846A566-F1
#
_cell.length_a   1.000
_cell.length_b   1.000
_cell.length_c   1.000
_cell.angle_alpha   90.00
_cell.angle_beta   90.00
_cell.angle_gamma   90.00
#
_symmetry.space_group_name_H-M   'P 1'
#
loop_
_entity.id
_entity.type
_entity.pdbx_description
1 polymer ?
#
loop_
_entity_poly.entity_id
_entity_poly.type
_entity_poly.pdbx_seq_one_letter_code
_entity_poly.pdbx_strand_id
1 'polypeptide(L)' 'KSLRDAHHWETGLELIAIDTGDGILLKPKNPFPETLLNQVAGCLKYDGTPKSLEDMDEAIRQGIEELWHDRC' A
#
# COMPACT_ATOMS: atom_id res chain seq x y z
N LYS A 1 -15.66 -18.70 -0.23
CA LYS A 1 -15.53 -17.57 -1.17
C LYS A 1 -16.18 -16.31 -0.57
N SER A 2 -17.47 -16.34 -0.25
CA SER A 2 -18.22 -15.21 0.36
C SER A 2 -17.50 -14.46 1.49
N LEU A 3 -16.95 -15.15 2.49
CA LEU A 3 -16.26 -14.50 3.62
C LEU A 3 -15.00 -13.75 3.18
N ARG A 4 -14.17 -14.38 2.33
CA ARG A 4 -12.94 -13.75 1.81
C ARG A 4 -13.28 -12.56 0.93
N ASP A 5 -14.27 -12.70 0.06
CA ASP A 5 -14.70 -11.64 -0.86
C ASP A 5 -15.31 -10.45 -0.08
N ALA A 6 -16.13 -10.72 0.94
CA ALA A 6 -16.75 -9.69 1.78
C ALA A 6 -15.73 -8.87 2.59
N HIS A 7 -14.57 -9.46 2.89
CA HIS A 7 -13.48 -8.79 3.61
C HIS A 7 -12.29 -8.43 2.70
N HIS A 8 -12.43 -8.58 1.38
CA HIS A 8 -11.38 -8.32 0.39
C HIS A 8 -10.05 -9.02 0.73
N TRP A 9 -10.15 -10.26 1.20
CA TRP A 9 -8.98 -11.09 1.54
C TRP A 9 -8.39 -11.76 0.32
N GLU A 10 -7.44 -11.05 -0.27
CA GLU A 10 -6.64 -11.54 -1.37
C GLU A 10 -5.71 -12.70 -0.98
N THR A 11 -5.28 -13.46 -1.97
CA THR A 11 -4.32 -14.55 -1.76
C THR A 11 -2.98 -13.98 -1.28
N GLY A 12 -2.40 -14.60 -0.26
CA GLY A 12 -1.15 -14.13 0.37
C GLY A 12 -1.37 -13.27 1.63
N LEU A 13 -2.62 -12.92 1.97
CA LEU A 13 -2.93 -12.25 3.23
C LEU A 13 -2.73 -13.19 4.42
N GLU A 14 -1.90 -12.78 5.37
CA GLU A 14 -1.78 -13.44 6.67
C GLU A 14 -2.82 -12.87 7.66
N LEU A 15 -3.46 -13.76 8.42
CA LEU A 15 -4.45 -13.40 9.43
C LEU A 15 -4.01 -13.86 10.81
N ILE A 16 -4.27 -13.03 11.81
CA ILE A 16 -4.13 -13.37 13.23
C ILE A 16 -5.48 -13.91 13.71
N ALA A 17 -5.47 -15.12 14.28
CA ALA A 17 -6.63 -15.72 14.93
C ALA A 17 -6.56 -15.47 16.44
N ILE A 18 -7.56 -14.79 16.98
CA ILE A 18 -7.67 -14.45 18.40
C ILE A 18 -8.86 -15.22 18.97
N ASP A 19 -8.62 -16.04 19.98
CA ASP A 19 -9.67 -16.74 20.72
C ASP A 19 -10.45 -15.73 21.58
N THR A 20 -11.77 -15.67 21.42
CA THR A 20 -12.67 -14.80 22.21
C THR A 20 -13.52 -15.59 23.20
N GLY A 21 -13.30 -16.91 23.33
CA GLY A 21 -14.05 -17.83 24.19
C GLY A 21 -15.30 -18.38 23.52
N ASP A 22 -16.11 -17.51 22.92
CA ASP A 22 -17.32 -17.86 22.16
C ASP A 22 -17.07 -17.97 20.64
N GLY A 23 -15.85 -17.65 20.19
CA GLY A 23 -15.51 -17.64 18.79
C GLY A 23 -14.05 -17.30 18.53
N ILE A 24 -13.76 -17.03 17.24
CA ILE A 24 -12.45 -16.63 16.75
C ILE A 24 -12.61 -15.29 16.04
N LEU A 25 -11.86 -14.30 16.49
CA LEU A 25 -11.71 -13.03 15.80
C LEU A 25 -10.51 -13.11 14.85
N LEU A 26 -10.78 -12.99 13.55
CA LEU A 26 -9.76 -12.93 12.51
C LEU A 26 -9.42 -11.48 12.20
N LYS A 27 -8.15 -11.10 12.30
CA LYS A 27 -7.64 -9.78 11.92
C LYS A 27 -6.52 -9.89 10.89
N PRO A 28 -6.47 -9.00 9.88
CA PRO A 28 -5.28 -8.85 9.06
C PRO A 28 -4.04 -8.66 9.92
N LYS A 29 -3.00 -9.46 9.66
CA LYS A 29 -1.70 -9.24 10.27
C LYS A 29 -1.07 -8.00 9.64
N ASN A 30 -0.46 -7.15 10.45
CA ASN A 30 0.30 -6.02 9.91
C ASN A 30 1.45 -6.59 9.06
N PRO A 31 1.55 -6.27 7.76
CA PRO A 31 2.54 -6.88 6.87
C PRO A 31 3.98 -6.53 7.27
N PHE A 32 4.16 -5.39 7.95
CA PHE A 32 5.46 -4.92 8.40
C PHE A 32 5.46 -4.79 9.92
N PRO A 33 6.56 -5.18 10.60
CA PRO A 33 6.75 -4.82 11.99
C PRO A 33 6.85 -3.30 12.13
N GLU A 34 6.54 -2.78 13.32
CA GLU A 34 6.82 -1.37 13.61
C GLU A 34 8.32 -1.10 13.46
N THR A 35 8.65 -0.02 12.76
CA THR A 35 10.02 0.41 12.52
C THR A 35 10.17 1.88 12.89
N LEU A 36 11.34 2.22 13.42
CA LEU A 36 11.75 3.60 13.68
C LEU A 36 12.24 4.23 12.38
N LEU A 37 12.13 5.56 12.28
CA LEU A 37 12.56 6.30 11.08
C LEU A 37 14.01 5.98 10.70
N ASN A 38 14.92 5.89 11.67
CA ASN A 38 16.32 5.56 11.41
C ASN A 38 16.57 4.12 10.89
N GLN A 39 15.62 3.20 11.05
CA GLN A 39 15.70 1.83 10.52
C GLN A 39 15.24 1.76 9.06
N VAL A 40 14.47 2.73 8.59
CA VAL A 40 13.93 2.77 7.21
C VAL A 40 14.49 3.91 6.36
N ALA A 41 15.21 4.86 6.97
CA ALA A 41 15.79 6.02 6.33
C ALA A 41 17.03 5.72 5.44
N GLY A 42 17.10 4.54 4.83
CA GLY A 42 18.25 4.10 4.04
C GLY A 42 18.52 4.95 2.78
N CYS A 43 17.48 5.56 2.22
CA CYS A 43 17.54 6.34 0.97
C CYS A 43 16.91 7.74 1.11
N LEU A 44 17.03 8.39 2.27
CA LEU A 44 16.52 9.78 2.43
C LEU A 44 17.44 10.84 1.81
N LYS A 45 18.70 10.48 1.50
CA LYS A 45 19.63 11.40 0.83
C LYS A 45 19.31 11.42 -0.65
N TYR A 46 18.62 12.47 -1.07
CA TYR A 46 18.43 12.80 -2.47
C TYR A 46 19.33 14.00 -2.80
N ASP A 47 20.33 13.78 -3.65
CA ASP A 47 21.32 14.80 -4.03
C ASP A 47 20.84 15.67 -5.22
N GLY A 48 19.66 15.40 -5.77
CA GLY A 48 19.07 16.15 -6.87
C GLY A 48 18.17 17.30 -6.44
N THR A 49 17.76 18.12 -7.41
CA THR A 49 16.74 19.16 -7.18
C THR A 49 15.39 18.51 -6.91
N PRO A 50 14.76 18.75 -5.75
CA PRO A 50 13.45 18.19 -5.46
C PRO A 50 12.42 18.69 -6.46
N LYS A 51 11.49 17.82 -6.85
CA LYS A 51 10.35 18.19 -7.70
C LYS A 51 9.40 19.12 -6.96
N SER A 52 8.88 20.13 -7.65
CA SER A 52 7.81 20.97 -7.11
C SER A 52 6.49 20.19 -7.13
N LEU A 53 5.46 20.69 -6.44
CA LEU A 53 4.13 20.10 -6.51
C LEU A 53 3.55 20.21 -7.92
N GLU A 54 3.79 21.32 -8.60
CA GLU A 54 3.36 21.55 -9.98
C GLU A 54 3.99 20.54 -10.95
N ASP A 55 5.28 20.22 -10.78
CA ASP A 55 5.95 19.17 -11.55
C ASP A 55 5.29 17.79 -11.34
N MET A 56 4.85 17.50 -10.11
CA MET A 56 4.17 16.24 -9.78
C MET A 56 2.78 16.18 -10.41
N ASP A 57 1.99 17.25 -10.29
CA ASP A 57 0.64 17.33 -10.83
C ASP A 57 0.66 17.22 -12.36
N GLU A 58 1.62 17.88 -13.02
CA GLU A 58 1.84 17.79 -14.46
C GLU A 58 2.20 16.36 -14.88
N ALA A 59 3.12 15.70 -14.18
CA ALA A 59 3.52 14.32 -14.47
C ALA A 59 2.35 13.33 -14.30
N ILE A 60 1.48 13.53 -13.30
CA ILE A 60 0.27 12.73 -13.12
C ILE A 60 -0.68 12.92 -14.31
N ARG A 61 -0.90 14.17 -14.74
CA ARG A 61 -1.76 14.47 -15.89
C ARG A 61 -1.25 13.79 -17.17
N GLN A 62 0.05 13.94 -17.46
CA GLN A 62 0.69 13.33 -18.61
C GLN A 62 0.57 11.80 -18.59
N GLY A 63 0.89 11.17 -17.45
CA GLY A 63 0.78 9.71 -17.31
C GLY A 63 -0.65 9.20 -17.49
N ILE A 64 -1.66 9.98 -17.07
CA ILE A 64 -3.06 9.65 -17.36
C ILE A 64 -3.32 9.73 -18.87
N GLU A 65 -2.98 10.84 -19.53
CA GLU A 65 -3.17 11.04 -20.97
C GLU A 65 -2.52 9.93 -21.82
N GLU A 66 -1.29 9.54 -21.50
CA GLU A 66 -0.57 8.43 -22.15
C GLU A 66 -1.33 7.10 -21.98
N LEU A 67 -1.76 6.76 -20.75
CA LEU A 67 -2.56 5.56 -20.50
C LEU A 67 -3.90 5.56 -21.25
N TRP A 68 -4.49 6.71 -21.53
CA TRP A 68 -5.72 6.82 -22.33
C TRP A 68 -5.42 6.65 -23.83
N HIS A 69 -4.33 7.22 -24.31
CA HIS A 69 -3.90 7.09 -25.71
C HIS A 69 -3.57 5.63 -26.06
N ASP A 70 -2.86 4.92 -25.19
CA ASP A 70 -2.45 3.52 -25.42
C ASP A 70 -3.60 2.50 -25.33
N ARG A 71 -4.76 2.91 -24.80
CA ARG A 71 -5.96 2.06 -24.71
C ARG A 71 -6.96 2.28 -25.84
N CYS A 72 -6.69 3.22 -26.76
CA CYS A 72 -7.53 3.51 -27.92
C CYS A 72 -7.03 2.81 -29.19
#